data_AF-A0A7S0E979-F1
#
_entry.id   AF-A0A7S0E979-F1
#
_cell.length_a   1.000
_cell.length_b   1.000
_cell.length_c   1.000
_cell.angle_alpha   90.00
_cell.angle_beta   90.00
_cell.angle_gamma   90.00
#
_symmetry.space_group_name_H-M   'P 1'
#
loop_
_entity.id
_entity.type
_entity.pdbx_description
1 polymer ?
#
loop_
_entity_poly.entity_id
_entity_poly.type
_entity_poly.pdbx_seq_one_letter_code
_entity_poly.pdbx_strand_id
1 'polypeptide(L)'
;MTDCSANSHADFTRDLFSAPLSQHRGISFKFRDEMHGLVATLNKCEGHFIRCIKPNGARAPFEFDERLCRQQLQSCGVLEAAKVSQAGYPKRLLFKEFFCYFYGAHA
;
A
#
# COMPACT_ATOMS: atom_id res chain seq x y z
N MET A 1 -18.13 -26.10 -12.89
CA MET A 1 -17.11 -26.55 -11.93
C MET A 1 -17.53 -26.34 -10.48
N THR A 2 -18.44 -25.41 -10.17
CA THR A 2 -18.99 -25.19 -8.82
C THR A 2 -20.13 -26.14 -8.43
N ASP A 3 -20.84 -26.73 -9.39
CA ASP A 3 -22.01 -27.57 -9.11
C ASP A 3 -21.69 -28.88 -8.37
N CYS A 4 -20.53 -29.50 -8.63
CA CYS A 4 -20.09 -30.68 -7.86
C CYS A 4 -19.69 -30.34 -6.43
N SER A 5 -19.19 -29.12 -6.19
CA SER A 5 -18.73 -28.69 -4.86
C SER A 5 -19.89 -28.32 -3.94
N ALA A 6 -21.00 -27.82 -4.50
CA ALA A 6 -22.20 -27.47 -3.73
C ALA A 6 -22.91 -28.70 -3.13
N ASN A 7 -22.79 -29.87 -3.76
CA ASN A 7 -23.34 -31.14 -3.29
C ASN A 7 -22.35 -31.97 -2.46
N SER A 8 -21.23 -31.39 -2.03
CA SER A 8 -20.25 -32.11 -1.21
C SER A 8 -20.84 -32.46 0.16
N HIS A 9 -20.60 -33.69 0.61
CA HIS A 9 -20.99 -34.16 1.96
C HIS A 9 -20.18 -33.50 3.08
N ALA A 10 -19.05 -32.87 2.78
CA ALA A 10 -18.24 -32.13 3.74
C ALA A 10 -18.71 -30.67 3.80
N ASP A 11 -19.18 -30.24 4.97
CA ASP A 11 -19.70 -28.88 5.18
C ASP A 11 -18.68 -27.79 4.78
N PHE A 12 -17.40 -28.00 5.07
CA PHE A 12 -16.31 -27.09 4.68
C PHE A 12 -16.26 -26.81 3.16
N THR A 13 -16.47 -27.84 2.34
CA THR A 13 -16.43 -27.71 0.87
C THR A 13 -17.64 -26.91 0.38
N ARG A 14 -18.80 -27.12 0.99
CA ARG A 14 -20.00 -26.35 0.66
C ARG A 14 -19.84 -24.89 1.06
N ASP A 15 -19.27 -24.63 2.23
CA ASP A 15 -19.08 -23.27 2.75
C ASP A 15 -18.05 -22.49 1.91
N LEU A 16 -16.95 -23.13 1.53
CA LEU A 16 -15.89 -22.51 0.71
C LEU A 16 -16.39 -22.02 -0.66
N PHE A 17 -17.38 -22.70 -1.24
CA PHE A 17 -17.98 -22.37 -2.53
C PHE A 17 -19.44 -21.90 -2.45
N SER A 18 -19.91 -21.56 -1.25
CA SER A 18 -21.30 -21.14 -1.00
C SER A 18 -21.63 -19.76 -1.60
N ALA A 19 -20.59 -18.97 -1.91
CA ALA A 19 -20.77 -17.65 -2.46
C ALA A 19 -21.50 -17.73 -3.83
N PRO A 20 -22.57 -16.93 -4.03
CA PRO A 20 -23.29 -16.93 -5.29
C PRO A 20 -22.32 -16.60 -6.43
N LEU A 21 -22.44 -17.33 -7.55
CA LEU A 21 -21.70 -17.05 -8.77
C LEU A 21 -22.00 -15.62 -9.21
N SER A 22 -21.17 -14.69 -8.76
CA SER A 22 -21.22 -13.28 -9.14
C SER A 22 -21.32 -13.23 -10.66
N GLN A 23 -22.46 -12.69 -11.12
CA GLN A 23 -22.83 -12.48 -12.52
C GLN A 23 -21.61 -12.13 -13.35
N HIS A 24 -21.09 -13.10 -14.10
CA HIS A 24 -19.98 -13.07 -15.04
C HIS A 24 -19.09 -11.79 -15.07
N ARG A 25 -18.45 -11.45 -13.95
CA ARG A 25 -17.42 -10.40 -13.89
C ARG A 25 -16.06 -11.07 -13.77
N GLY A 26 -15.19 -10.83 -14.75
CA GLY A 26 -13.87 -11.43 -14.82
C GLY A 26 -13.01 -11.10 -13.60
N ILE A 27 -11.95 -11.89 -13.39
CA ILE A 27 -11.01 -11.72 -12.25
C ILE A 27 -10.49 -10.27 -12.18
N SER A 28 -10.16 -9.67 -13.33
CA SER A 28 -9.70 -8.28 -13.40
C SER A 28 -10.71 -7.27 -12.86
N PHE A 29 -12.01 -7.51 -13.08
CA PHE A 29 -13.06 -6.65 -12.54
C PHE A 29 -13.14 -6.78 -11.01
N LYS A 30 -13.11 -8.01 -10.49
CA LYS A 30 -13.15 -8.26 -9.04
C LYS A 30 -11.95 -7.62 -8.33
N PHE A 31 -10.75 -7.84 -8.86
CA PHE A 31 -9.52 -7.24 -8.32
C PHE A 31 -9.58 -5.72 -8.31
N ARG A 32 -10.10 -5.09 -9.37
CA ARG A 32 -10.26 -3.63 -9.44
C ARG A 32 -11.21 -3.14 -8.35
N ASP A 33 -12.38 -3.76 -8.20
CA ASP A 33 -13.36 -3.35 -7.21
C ASP A 33 -12.83 -3.52 -5.78
N GLU A 34 -12.11 -4.61 -5.50
CA GLU A 34 -11.40 -4.83 -4.23
C GLU A 34 -10.32 -3.75 -3.98
N MET A 35 -9.52 -3.41 -5.00
CA MET A 35 -8.54 -2.33 -4.91
C MET A 35 -9.21 -0.98 -4.61
N HIS A 36 -10.32 -0.68 -5.27
CA HIS A 36 -11.06 0.57 -5.04
C HIS A 36 -11.57 0.65 -3.60
N GLY A 37 -12.12 -0.44 -3.06
CA GLY A 37 -12.56 -0.51 -1.66
C GLY A 37 -11.41 -0.31 -0.66
N LEU A 38 -10.25 -0.94 -0.93
CA LEU A 38 -9.05 -0.78 -0.11
C LEU A 38 -8.55 0.66 -0.12
N VAL A 39 -8.38 1.26 -1.30
CA VAL A 39 -7.90 2.64 -1.44
C VAL A 39 -8.85 3.63 -0.76
N ALA A 40 -10.16 3.46 -0.91
CA ALA A 40 -11.15 4.28 -0.22
C ALA A 40 -11.05 4.20 1.31
N THR A 41 -10.63 3.04 1.84
CA THR A 41 -10.40 2.87 3.28
C THR A 41 -9.10 3.53 3.73
N LEU A 42 -8.01 3.34 2.99
CA LEU A 42 -6.71 3.96 3.29
C LEU A 42 -6.76 5.49 3.24
N ASN A 43 -7.55 6.06 2.33
CA ASN A 43 -7.73 7.52 2.20
C ASN A 43 -8.45 8.17 3.41
N LYS A 44 -9.04 7.37 4.32
CA LYS A 44 -9.65 7.89 5.55
C LYS A 44 -8.65 8.03 6.70
N CYS A 45 -7.43 7.51 6.54
CA CYS A 45 -6.38 7.51 7.55
C CYS A 45 -5.23 8.45 7.15
N GLU A 46 -4.37 8.78 8.12
CA GLU A 46 -3.08 9.41 7.83
C GLU A 46 -2.14 8.39 7.17
N GLY A 47 -1.63 8.73 5.98
CA GLY A 47 -0.80 7.83 5.19
C GLY A 47 0.68 7.94 5.54
N HIS A 48 1.30 6.81 5.90
CA HIS A 48 2.75 6.67 6.01
C HIS A 48 3.28 5.78 4.89
N PHE A 49 4.25 6.27 4.12
CA PHE A 49 4.77 5.57 2.95
C PHE A 49 6.20 5.05 3.19
N ILE A 50 6.41 3.75 2.94
CA ILE A 50 7.72 3.11 2.99
C ILE A 50 8.09 2.65 1.57
N ARG A 51 9.30 2.98 1.12
CA ARG A 51 9.85 2.56 -0.18
C ARG A 51 11.03 1.62 0.05
N CYS A 52 10.87 0.36 -0.33
CA CYS A 52 11.94 -0.64 -0.27
C CYS A 52 12.85 -0.50 -1.50
N ILE A 53 14.17 -0.49 -1.29
CA ILE A 53 15.17 -0.43 -2.37
C ILE A 53 15.98 -1.72 -2.36
N LYS A 54 16.07 -2.39 -3.52
CA LYS A 54 16.89 -3.58 -3.69
C LYS A 54 18.35 -3.16 -3.94
N PRO A 55 19.30 -3.50 -3.05
CA PRO A 55 20.66 -2.99 -3.14
C PRO A 55 21.48 -3.62 -4.28
N ASN A 56 21.27 -4.89 -4.59
CA ASN A 56 21.97 -5.61 -5.67
C ASN A 56 21.08 -6.69 -6.29
N GLY A 57 21.39 -7.09 -7.53
CA GLY A 57 20.67 -8.14 -8.25
C GLY A 57 20.89 -9.55 -7.71
N ALA A 58 22.09 -9.82 -7.18
CA ALA A 58 22.61 -11.12 -6.77
C ALA A 58 22.00 -11.65 -5.45
N ARG A 59 21.27 -10.80 -4.71
CA ARG A 59 20.76 -11.09 -3.35
C ARG A 59 21.89 -11.37 -2.35
N ALA A 60 23.07 -10.80 -2.59
CA ALA A 60 24.22 -10.91 -1.70
C ALA A 60 24.15 -9.85 -0.59
N PRO A 61 24.52 -10.20 0.65
CA PRO A 61 24.62 -9.21 1.73
C PRO A 61 25.81 -8.27 1.47
N PHE A 62 25.72 -7.03 1.94
CA PHE A 62 26.78 -6.01 1.86
C PHE A 62 27.24 -5.59 0.45
N GLU A 63 26.57 -6.03 -0.60
CA GLU A 63 26.80 -5.56 -1.97
C GLU A 63 25.83 -4.44 -2.35
N PHE A 64 26.34 -3.38 -2.97
CA PHE A 64 25.56 -2.23 -3.42
C PHE A 64 25.83 -1.90 -4.89
N ASP A 65 24.80 -2.03 -5.72
CA ASP A 65 24.78 -1.59 -7.12
C ASP A 65 24.13 -0.20 -7.19
N GLU A 66 24.98 0.80 -7.41
CA GLU A 66 24.56 2.20 -7.49
C GLU A 66 23.59 2.45 -8.64
N ARG A 67 23.81 1.83 -9.81
CA ARG A 67 22.98 2.07 -11.00
C ARG A 67 21.57 1.54 -10.77
N LEU A 68 21.47 0.32 -10.23
CA LEU A 68 20.20 -0.31 -9.87
C LEU A 68 19.46 0.51 -8.81
N CYS A 69 20.14 0.96 -7.76
CA CYS A 69 19.53 1.75 -6.70
C CYS A 69 19.07 3.13 -7.21
N ARG A 70 19.90 3.82 -7.98
CA ARG A 70 19.57 5.12 -8.59
C ARG A 70 18.33 5.02 -9.47
N GLN A 71 18.24 3.98 -10.31
CA GLN A 71 17.07 3.76 -11.17
C GLN A 71 15.80 3.51 -10.35
N GLN A 72 15.88 2.75 -9.26
CA GLN A 72 14.74 2.54 -8.35
C GLN A 72 14.31 3.82 -7.65
N LEU A 73 15.25 4.66 -7.20
CA LEU A 73 14.93 5.94 -6.55
C LEU A 73 14.17 6.87 -7.50
N GLN A 74 14.53 6.87 -8.79
CA GLN A 74 13.82 7.63 -9.83
C GLN A 74 12.46 7.00 -10.17
N SER A 75 12.40 5.68 -10.42
CA SER A 75 11.16 5.02 -10.84
C SER A 75 10.10 4.96 -9.74
N CYS A 76 10.52 4.86 -8.47
CA CYS A 76 9.62 4.90 -7.32
C CYS A 76 9.28 6.34 -6.87
N GLY A 77 9.80 7.36 -7.54
CA GLY A 77 9.49 8.77 -7.26
C GLY A 77 10.06 9.30 -5.95
N VAL A 78 11.10 8.67 -5.38
CA VAL A 78 11.68 9.08 -4.09
C VAL A 78 12.37 10.43 -4.22
N LEU A 79 13.10 10.63 -5.32
CA LEU A 79 13.82 11.89 -5.57
C LEU A 79 12.84 13.05 -5.81
N GLU A 80 11.75 12.77 -6.51
CA GLU A 80 10.68 13.71 -6.83
C GLU A 80 9.89 14.07 -5.56
N ALA A 81 9.55 13.09 -4.75
CA ALA A 81 8.92 13.30 -3.44
C ALA A 81 9.80 14.17 -2.54
N ALA A 82 11.12 13.91 -2.48
CA ALA A 82 12.05 14.72 -1.71
C ALA A 82 12.08 16.18 -2.19
N LYS A 83 12.11 16.41 -3.52
CA LYS A 83 12.05 17.76 -4.10
C LYS A 83 10.75 18.49 -3.75
N VAL A 84 9.60 17.82 -3.87
CA VAL A 84 8.29 18.40 -3.52
C VAL A 84 8.19 18.69 -2.02
N SER A 85 8.68 17.79 -1.17
CA SER A 85 8.72 18.01 0.28
C SER A 85 9.63 19.16 0.68
N GLN A 86 10.75 19.36 -0.03
CA GLN A 86 11.67 20.48 0.22
C GLN A 86 11.09 21.82 -0.23
N ALA A 87 10.46 21.87 -1.40
CA ALA A 87 9.84 23.09 -1.91
C ALA A 87 8.51 23.43 -1.18
N GLY A 88 7.88 22.43 -0.58
CA GLY A 88 6.64 22.57 0.17
C GLY A 88 6.85 22.79 1.66
N TYR A 89 5.72 22.88 2.38
CA TYR A 89 5.67 22.85 3.84
C TYR A 89 5.06 21.50 4.26
N PRO A 90 5.87 20.44 4.42
CA PRO A 90 5.36 19.07 4.60
C PRO A 90 4.69 18.87 5.97
N LYS A 91 5.12 19.61 6.99
CA LYS A 91 4.44 19.66 8.28
C LYS A 91 3.38 20.75 8.27
N ARG A 92 2.11 20.35 8.36
CA ARG A 92 0.97 21.26 8.51
C ARG A 92 0.38 21.03 9.89
N LEU A 93 0.63 21.96 10.79
CA LEU A 93 0.18 21.88 12.19
C LEU A 93 -0.85 22.97 12.44
N LEU A 94 -1.87 22.67 13.23
CA LEU A 94 -2.75 23.69 13.79
C LEU A 94 -1.94 24.57 14.75
N PHE A 95 -2.37 25.81 14.95
CA PHE A 95 -1.66 26.75 15.82
C PHE A 95 -1.41 26.21 17.23
N LYS A 96 -2.40 25.52 17.81
CA LYS A 96 -2.26 24.86 19.12
C LYS A 96 -1.19 23.77 19.12
N GLU A 97 -1.15 22.93 18.09
CA GLU A 97 -0.17 21.85 17.96
C GLU A 97 1.24 22.41 17.74
N PHE A 98 1.35 23.43 16.90
CA PHE A 98 2.60 24.16 16.70
C PHE A 98 3.11 24.76 18.02
N PHE A 99 2.24 25.44 18.77
CA PHE A 99 2.60 26.03 20.06
C PHE A 99 3.05 24.96 21.06
N CYS A 100 2.29 23.87 21.20
CA CYS A 100 2.67 22.75 22.07
C CYS A 100 4.00 22.12 21.64
N TYR A 101 4.21 21.89 20.35
CA TYR A 101 5.41 21.22 19.83
C TYR A 101 6.68 22.05 20.02
N PHE A 102 6.61 23.37 19.82
CA PHE A 102 7.80 24.24 19.89
C PHE A 102 7.99 24.96 21.23
N TYR A 103 6.91 25.20 22.00
CA TYR A 103 6.94 26.00 23.24
C TYR A 103 6.35 25.26 24.45
N GLY A 104 5.59 24.19 24.25
CA GLY A 104 4.91 23.44 25.32
C GLY A 104 5.79 22.47 26.11
N ALA A 105 7.08 22.34 25.77
CA ALA A 105 8.03 21.46 26.48
C ALA A 105 8.73 22.14 27.68
N HIS A 106 8.33 23.36 28.06
CA HIS A 106 8.92 24.14 29.15
C HIS A 106 7.92 24.56 30.25
N ALA A 107 6.85 23.80 30.47
CA ALA A 107 5.98 23.95 31.63
C ALA A 107 5.98 22.67 32.48
#